data_AF-A0A1H1KNZ7-F1
#
_entry.id   AF-A0A1H1KNZ7-F1
#
_cell.length_a   1.000
_cell.length_b   1.000
_cell.length_c   1.000
_cell.angle_alpha   90.00
_cell.angle_beta   90.00
_cell.angle_gamma   90.00
#
_symmetry.space_group_name_H-M   'P 1'
#
loop_
_entity.id
_entity.type
_entity.pdbx_description
1 polymer ?
#
loop_
_entity_poly.entity_id
_entity_poly.type
_entity_poly.pdbx_seq_one_letter_code
_entity_poly.pdbx_strand_id
1 'polypeptide(L)'
;MIRRSLLVSTALTFAVGGCAAPTGAPPGSETELPATDPLYWPERVQPGRLEYAPDQTTFAPILTERFPYPTQQEANDAYLRLLATAPAASRPYPASLWLFGCKPGVLDSQTARVTRYRGPVVHCATDFLDAAAHRVRRETVNFYYDRSAWSMRVTDPPRSIVPWRGQEHSPKDSWWWVPGRNRYE
;
A
#
# COMPACT_ATOMS: atom_id res chain seq x y z
N MET A 1 -80.96 -29.01 29.99
CA MET A 1 -80.41 -28.98 31.37
C MET A 1 -79.25 -28.01 31.40
N ILE A 2 -79.26 -27.16 32.42
CA ILE A 2 -78.39 -26.00 32.68
C ILE A 2 -77.10 -26.45 33.40
N ARG A 3 -75.96 -25.80 33.12
CA ARG A 3 -74.90 -25.31 34.06
C ARG A 3 -73.62 -24.97 33.27
N ARG A 4 -73.23 -23.69 33.11
CA ARG A 4 -72.49 -22.81 34.03
C ARG A 4 -71.22 -23.44 34.62
N SER A 5 -70.05 -22.83 34.33
CA SER A 5 -69.06 -22.33 35.31
C SER A 5 -67.66 -22.15 34.65
N LEU A 6 -67.18 -20.89 34.59
CA LEU A 6 -66.07 -20.30 35.38
C LEU A 6 -64.69 -20.49 34.70
N LEU A 7 -64.17 -19.48 34.02
CA LEU A 7 -63.20 -18.48 34.51
C LEU A 7 -61.87 -19.10 34.97
N VAL A 8 -60.75 -18.68 34.36
CA VAL A 8 -59.64 -17.96 35.03
C VAL A 8 -58.52 -17.70 34.01
N SER A 9 -58.15 -16.43 33.91
CA SER A 9 -57.02 -15.87 33.18
C SER A 9 -55.68 -16.24 33.82
N THR A 10 -54.65 -16.52 33.03
CA THR A 10 -53.23 -16.50 33.45
C THR A 10 -52.40 -16.12 32.22
N ALA A 11 -52.01 -14.85 32.12
CA ALA A 11 -50.73 -14.31 32.58
C ALA A 11 -49.56 -14.60 31.61
N LEU A 12 -49.41 -13.68 30.64
CA LEU A 12 -48.19 -12.92 30.35
C LEU A 12 -46.84 -13.63 30.64
N THR A 13 -46.12 -14.01 29.58
CA THR A 13 -44.67 -14.20 29.62
C THR A 13 -44.02 -13.41 28.50
N PHE A 14 -43.39 -12.30 28.88
CA PHE A 14 -42.47 -11.53 28.05
C PHE A 14 -41.19 -12.35 27.85
N ALA A 15 -40.98 -12.89 26.66
CA ALA A 15 -39.67 -13.39 26.26
C ALA A 15 -38.83 -12.19 25.79
N VAL A 16 -38.06 -11.61 26.72
CA VAL A 16 -37.02 -10.65 26.41
C VAL A 16 -35.86 -11.43 25.79
N GLY A 17 -35.82 -11.49 24.46
CA GLY A 17 -34.64 -11.92 23.72
C GLY A 17 -33.54 -10.87 23.85
N GLY A 18 -32.76 -10.95 24.92
CA GLY A 18 -31.53 -10.18 25.05
C GLY A 18 -30.52 -10.64 24.00
N CYS A 19 -30.13 -9.75 23.10
CA CYS A 19 -28.94 -9.93 22.29
C CYS A 19 -27.75 -10.15 23.22
N ALA A 20 -27.22 -11.38 23.24
CA ALA A 20 -25.90 -11.64 23.81
C ALA A 20 -24.88 -10.89 22.96
N ALA A 21 -24.44 -9.72 23.43
CA ALA A 21 -23.23 -9.11 22.94
C ALA A 21 -22.06 -10.07 23.21
N PRO A 22 -21.14 -10.30 22.26
CA PRO A 22 -19.98 -11.14 22.51
C PRO A 22 -19.10 -10.46 23.58
N THR A 23 -19.09 -11.09 24.76
CA THR A 23 -18.15 -10.81 25.85
C THR A 23 -16.76 -11.31 25.44
N GLY A 24 -15.80 -10.39 25.33
CA GLY A 24 -14.37 -10.70 25.39
C GLY A 24 -13.59 -10.47 24.10
N ALA A 25 -13.43 -9.21 23.70
CA ALA A 25 -12.22 -8.84 22.96
C ALA A 25 -11.05 -8.79 23.97
N PRO A 26 -9.91 -9.45 23.70
CA PRO A 26 -8.72 -9.25 24.52
C PRO A 26 -8.28 -7.77 24.43
N PRO A 27 -7.81 -7.15 25.53
CA PRO A 27 -7.22 -5.81 25.49
C PRO A 27 -5.83 -5.93 24.86
N GLY A 28 -5.82 -5.98 23.53
CA GLY A 28 -4.66 -5.91 22.67
C GLY A 28 -5.04 -5.05 21.48
N SER A 29 -5.15 -3.75 21.75
CA SER A 29 -5.25 -2.64 20.80
C SER A 29 -4.99 -3.00 19.34
N GLU A 30 -6.06 -3.13 18.55
CA GLU A 30 -6.03 -2.70 17.15
C GLU A 30 -5.84 -1.18 17.18
N THR A 31 -4.59 -0.76 17.28
CA THR A 31 -4.23 0.62 16.93
C THR A 31 -4.45 0.74 15.44
N GLU A 32 -5.65 1.16 15.04
CA GLU A 32 -5.88 1.65 13.69
C GLU A 32 -4.80 2.68 13.41
N LEU A 33 -3.95 2.40 12.42
CA LEU A 33 -2.83 3.27 12.11
C LEU A 33 -3.37 4.65 11.77
N PRO A 34 -2.72 5.73 12.25
CA PRO A 34 -3.19 7.07 12.00
C PRO A 34 -3.35 7.27 10.49
N ALA A 35 -4.53 7.71 10.06
CA ALA A 35 -4.81 8.01 8.65
C ALA A 35 -4.29 9.40 8.25
N THR A 36 -3.23 9.88 8.92
CA THR A 36 -2.66 11.20 8.71
C THR A 36 -1.15 11.06 8.59
N ASP A 37 -0.66 11.11 7.36
CA ASP A 37 0.74 11.12 7.02
C ASP A 37 1.12 12.52 6.47
N PRO A 38 2.24 13.10 6.91
CA PRO A 38 2.78 14.29 6.27
C PRO A 38 3.20 14.02 4.82
N LEU A 39 3.27 15.07 4.00
CA LEU A 39 3.75 14.96 2.63
C LEU A 39 5.20 15.45 2.53
N TYR A 40 6.15 14.52 2.52
CA TYR A 40 7.57 14.85 2.48
C TYR A 40 8.17 14.83 1.07
N TRP A 41 9.19 15.65 0.89
CA TRP A 41 9.97 15.76 -0.34
C TRP A 41 11.46 15.62 -0.02
N PRO A 42 12.23 14.88 -0.85
CA PRO A 42 13.67 14.84 -0.70
C PRO A 42 14.25 16.20 -1.07
N GLU A 43 15.17 16.71 -0.23
CA GLU A 43 15.84 17.99 -0.50
C GLU A 43 16.63 17.95 -1.80
N ARG A 44 17.29 16.82 -2.06
CA ARG A 44 18.08 16.55 -3.26
C ARG A 44 17.85 15.11 -3.71
N VAL A 45 18.12 14.83 -4.97
CA VAL A 45 18.15 13.45 -5.49
C VAL A 45 19.51 13.24 -6.11
N GLN A 46 20.34 12.43 -5.46
CA GLN A 46 21.70 12.12 -5.88
C GLN A 46 21.90 10.60 -5.90
N PRO A 47 22.41 10.03 -7.00
CA PRO A 47 22.74 8.61 -7.06
C PRO A 47 23.67 8.20 -5.92
N GLY A 48 23.34 7.11 -5.23
CA GLY A 48 24.17 6.54 -4.16
C GLY A 48 24.06 7.24 -2.80
N ARG A 49 23.18 8.23 -2.64
CA ARG A 49 22.93 8.91 -1.35
C ARG A 49 21.52 8.65 -0.88
N LEU A 50 21.39 8.19 0.37
CA LEU A 50 20.09 8.09 1.05
C LEU A 50 19.63 9.48 1.50
N GLU A 51 18.37 9.79 1.21
CA GLU A 51 17.71 11.01 1.65
C GLU A 51 16.80 10.71 2.85
N TYR A 52 16.61 11.73 3.69
CA TYR A 52 15.82 11.66 4.91
C TYR A 52 14.76 12.76 4.88
N ALA A 53 13.62 12.50 5.47
CA ALA A 53 12.60 13.51 5.73
C ALA A 53 13.01 14.41 6.92
N PRO A 54 12.35 15.56 7.13
CA PRO A 54 12.65 16.47 8.24
C PRO A 54 12.54 15.83 9.63
N ASP A 55 11.73 14.78 9.77
CA ASP A 55 11.56 13.97 10.97
C ASP A 55 12.62 12.84 11.10
N GLN A 56 13.62 12.82 10.22
CA GLN A 56 14.70 11.85 10.14
C GLN A 56 14.28 10.44 9.70
N THR A 57 13.03 10.26 9.25
CA THR A 57 12.62 9.00 8.61
C THR A 57 13.24 8.88 7.22
N THR A 58 13.48 7.65 6.76
CA THR A 58 14.22 7.39 5.52
C THR A 58 13.29 7.33 4.32
N PHE A 59 13.74 7.87 3.18
CA PHE A 59 13.13 7.56 1.89
C PHE A 59 13.67 6.23 1.32
N ALA A 60 13.19 5.85 0.13
CA ALA A 60 13.84 4.80 -0.64
C ALA A 60 15.30 5.20 -1.00
N PRO A 61 16.26 4.25 -0.99
CA PRO A 61 17.64 4.53 -1.36
C PRO A 61 17.83 5.05 -2.79
N ILE A 62 16.92 4.71 -3.72
CA ILE A 62 16.96 5.15 -5.12
C ILE A 62 15.72 5.98 -5.43
N LEU A 63 15.91 7.27 -5.69
CA LEU A 63 14.87 8.18 -6.16
C LEU A 63 15.26 8.70 -7.54
N THR A 64 14.28 8.94 -8.42
CA THR A 64 14.58 9.38 -9.79
C THR A 64 14.53 10.90 -9.98
N GLU A 65 13.79 11.62 -9.12
CA GLU A 65 13.66 13.08 -9.18
C GLU A 65 13.07 13.64 -7.88
N ARG A 66 13.17 14.96 -7.69
CA ARG A 66 12.55 15.65 -6.54
C ARG A 66 11.03 15.67 -6.69
N PHE A 67 10.36 14.87 -5.87
CA PHE A 67 8.92 14.64 -5.89
C PHE A 67 8.48 14.17 -4.49
N PRO A 68 7.20 14.25 -4.11
CA PRO A 68 6.78 13.68 -2.83
C PRO A 68 6.82 12.16 -2.88
N TYR A 69 7.47 11.55 -1.90
CA TYR A 69 7.53 10.09 -1.75
C TYR A 69 7.09 9.71 -0.34
N PRO A 70 6.52 8.51 -0.15
CA PRO A 70 6.39 7.97 1.19
C PRO A 70 7.77 7.69 1.78
N THR A 71 7.90 7.94 3.07
CA THR A 71 9.04 7.45 3.85
C THR A 71 8.87 5.94 4.09
N GLN A 72 9.92 5.28 4.58
CA GLN A 72 9.89 3.85 4.87
C GLN A 72 8.84 3.51 5.94
N GLN A 73 8.60 4.41 6.90
CA GLN A 73 7.56 4.23 7.90
C GLN A 73 6.17 4.41 7.29
N GLU A 74 5.93 5.51 6.57
CA GLU A 74 4.64 5.78 5.90
C GLU A 74 4.26 4.67 4.91
N ALA A 75 5.24 4.08 4.22
CA ALA A 75 5.02 2.96 3.31
C ALA A 75 4.60 1.67 4.05
N ASN A 76 5.15 1.41 5.23
CA ASN A 76 4.70 0.31 6.08
C ASN A 76 3.30 0.57 6.65
N ASP A 77 3.01 1.81 7.05
CA ASP A 77 1.69 2.19 7.55
C ASP A 77 0.63 2.05 6.46
N ALA A 78 0.94 2.48 5.23
CA ALA A 78 0.11 2.29 4.05
C ALA A 78 -0.15 0.81 3.74
N TYR A 79 0.87 -0.05 3.91
CA TYR A 79 0.74 -1.50 3.72
C TYR A 79 -0.15 -2.14 4.78
N LEU A 80 0.03 -1.78 6.05
CA LEU A 80 -0.79 -2.29 7.14
C LEU A 80 -2.25 -1.83 7.01
N ARG A 81 -2.50 -0.58 6.56
CA ARG A 81 -3.85 -0.11 6.20
C ARG A 81 -4.47 -0.94 5.05
N LEU A 82 -3.68 -1.31 4.04
CA LEU A 82 -4.14 -2.23 2.99
C LEU A 82 -4.52 -3.59 3.58
N LEU A 83 -3.69 -4.17 4.45
CA LEU A 83 -3.95 -5.46 5.09
C LEU A 83 -5.20 -5.44 5.98
N ALA A 84 -5.48 -4.34 6.67
CA ALA A 84 -6.69 -4.19 7.49
C ALA A 84 -7.99 -4.34 6.67
N THR A 85 -7.93 -4.08 5.36
CA THR A 85 -9.06 -4.26 4.42
C THR A 85 -8.97 -5.55 3.60
N ALA A 86 -7.89 -6.31 3.74
CA ALA A 86 -7.65 -7.49 2.93
C ALA A 86 -8.48 -8.68 3.42
N PRO A 87 -8.96 -9.55 2.51
CA PRO A 87 -9.65 -10.77 2.92
C PRO A 87 -8.71 -11.69 3.69
N ALA A 88 -9.28 -12.57 4.52
CA ALA A 88 -8.52 -13.63 5.17
C ALA A 88 -7.80 -14.49 4.12
N ALA A 89 -6.48 -14.58 4.21
CA ALA A 89 -5.66 -15.35 3.27
C ALA A 89 -5.34 -16.74 3.84
N SER A 90 -5.24 -17.73 2.95
CA SER A 90 -4.78 -19.09 3.29
C SER A 90 -3.29 -19.15 3.67
N ARG A 91 -2.52 -18.13 3.29
CA ARG A 91 -1.13 -17.92 3.70
C ARG A 91 -1.01 -16.62 4.47
N PRO A 92 -0.13 -16.55 5.48
CA PRO A 92 0.10 -15.30 6.21
C PRO A 92 0.64 -14.23 5.24
N TYR A 93 0.13 -13.02 5.41
CA TYR A 93 0.68 -11.85 4.72
C TYR A 93 2.12 -11.59 5.22
N PRO A 94 3.00 -11.05 4.36
CA PRO A 94 4.28 -10.50 4.81
C PRO A 94 4.06 -9.50 5.96
N ALA A 95 4.99 -9.48 6.91
CA ALA A 95 4.88 -8.66 8.11
C ALA A 95 5.14 -7.17 7.81
N SER A 96 6.05 -6.88 6.90
CA SER A 96 6.43 -5.52 6.53
C SER A 96 6.96 -5.45 5.10
N LEU A 97 7.31 -4.24 4.67
CA LEU A 97 8.00 -4.02 3.40
C LEU A 97 9.21 -3.11 3.57
N TRP A 98 10.12 -3.18 2.60
CA TRP A 98 11.27 -2.32 2.47
C TRP A 98 11.29 -1.66 1.08
N LEU A 99 11.42 -0.34 1.03
CA LEU A 99 11.51 0.42 -0.20
C LEU A 99 12.94 0.32 -0.76
N PHE A 100 13.06 -0.10 -2.02
CA PHE A 100 14.35 -0.16 -2.70
C PHE A 100 14.57 1.02 -3.64
N GLY A 101 13.53 1.39 -4.40
CA GLY A 101 13.58 2.55 -5.27
C GLY A 101 12.20 3.02 -5.70
N CYS A 102 12.04 4.32 -5.86
CA CYS A 102 10.76 4.94 -6.19
C CYS A 102 10.91 5.94 -7.34
N LYS A 103 9.86 5.99 -8.17
CA LYS A 103 9.74 6.96 -9.27
C LYS A 103 8.30 7.48 -9.35
N PRO A 104 8.11 8.76 -9.71
CA PRO A 104 6.77 9.33 -9.84
C PRO A 104 6.01 8.75 -11.02
N GLY A 105 4.69 8.67 -10.83
CA GLY A 105 3.76 8.02 -11.75
C GLY A 105 3.29 6.66 -11.25
N VAL A 106 2.32 6.11 -11.97
CA VAL A 106 1.65 4.85 -11.68
C VAL A 106 2.16 3.79 -12.64
N LEU A 107 2.54 2.64 -12.11
CA LEU A 107 2.72 1.43 -12.91
C LEU A 107 1.35 0.86 -13.27
N ASP A 108 1.05 0.81 -14.55
CA ASP A 108 -0.18 0.25 -15.10
C ASP A 108 -0.12 -1.29 -15.13
N SER A 109 -1.15 -1.93 -14.55
CA SER A 109 -1.22 -3.38 -14.43
C SER A 109 -1.53 -4.12 -15.73
N GLN A 110 -1.93 -3.43 -16.80
CA GLN A 110 -2.25 -4.07 -18.08
C GLN A 110 -1.10 -3.94 -19.08
N THR A 111 -0.45 -2.78 -19.10
CA THR A 111 0.57 -2.41 -20.09
C THR A 111 1.99 -2.51 -19.54
N ALA A 112 2.17 -2.65 -18.23
CA ALA A 112 3.46 -2.56 -17.54
C ALA A 112 4.22 -1.27 -17.83
N ARG A 113 3.50 -0.18 -18.16
CA ARG A 113 4.06 1.15 -18.41
C ARG A 113 3.85 2.04 -17.19
N VAL A 114 4.80 2.94 -16.98
CA VAL A 114 4.67 4.00 -15.96
C VAL A 114 4.06 5.22 -16.62
N THR A 115 2.92 5.68 -16.12
CA THR A 115 2.25 6.89 -16.59
C THR A 115 2.30 7.97 -15.50
N ARG A 116 2.65 9.20 -15.87
CA ARG A 116 2.58 10.33 -14.94
C ARG A 116 1.14 10.80 -14.76
N TYR A 117 0.76 11.03 -13.51
CA TYR A 117 -0.53 11.60 -13.13
C TYR A 117 -0.33 12.96 -12.47
N ARG A 118 -1.39 13.77 -12.47
CA ARG A 118 -1.44 14.99 -11.64
C ARG A 118 -1.68 14.56 -10.20
N GLY A 119 -0.71 14.80 -9.33
CA GLY A 119 -0.79 14.53 -7.89
C GLY A 119 0.34 13.65 -7.37
N PRO A 120 0.48 13.55 -6.03
CA PRO A 120 1.49 12.75 -5.34
C PRO A 120 1.22 11.24 -5.51
N VAL A 121 1.67 10.70 -6.63
CA VAL A 121 1.56 9.28 -6.95
C VAL A 121 2.90 8.76 -7.42
N VAL A 122 3.34 7.65 -6.83
CA VAL A 122 4.64 7.05 -7.10
C VAL A 122 4.49 5.55 -7.23
N HIS A 123 5.35 4.92 -8.03
CA HIS A 123 5.54 3.48 -8.01
C HIS A 123 6.90 3.19 -7.40
N CYS A 124 6.95 2.16 -6.57
CA CYS A 124 8.15 1.76 -5.86
C CYS A 124 8.42 0.27 -6.05
N ALA A 125 9.69 -0.07 -6.24
CA ALA A 125 10.18 -1.43 -6.08
C ALA A 125 10.29 -1.72 -4.58
N THR A 126 9.64 -2.78 -4.12
CA THR A 126 9.53 -3.13 -2.71
C THR A 126 9.90 -4.59 -2.46
N ASP A 127 10.66 -4.80 -1.38
CA ASP A 127 10.88 -6.12 -0.81
C ASP A 127 9.85 -6.36 0.29
N PHE A 128 9.04 -7.41 0.16
CA PHE A 128 8.17 -7.86 1.23
C PHE A 128 8.96 -8.77 2.16
N LEU A 129 8.81 -8.53 3.47
CA LEU A 129 9.57 -9.18 4.51
C LEU A 129 8.66 -10.02 5.41
N ASP A 130 9.14 -11.18 5.87
CA ASP A 130 8.49 -11.93 6.94
C ASP A 130 8.76 -11.30 8.33
N ALA A 131 8.24 -11.91 9.39
CA ALA A 131 8.43 -11.44 10.76
C ALA A 131 9.89 -11.50 11.24
N ALA A 132 10.75 -12.29 10.58
CA ALA A 132 12.18 -12.38 10.84
C ALA A 132 13.00 -11.44 9.94
N ALA A 133 12.34 -10.52 9.24
CA ALA A 133 12.93 -9.59 8.28
C ALA A 133 13.61 -10.26 7.06
N HIS A 134 13.27 -11.51 6.75
CA HIS A 134 13.72 -12.15 5.53
C HIS A 134 12.84 -11.76 4.36
N ARG A 135 13.46 -11.50 3.21
CA ARG A 135 12.75 -11.20 1.97
C ARG A 135 12.01 -12.44 1.47
N VAL A 136 10.68 -12.38 1.47
CA VAL A 136 9.81 -13.42 0.91
C VAL A 136 9.54 -13.23 -0.59
N ARG A 137 9.42 -11.97 -1.04
CA ARG A 137 9.26 -11.63 -2.46
C ARG A 137 9.63 -10.18 -2.72
N ARG A 138 9.86 -9.85 -4.00
CA ARG A 138 10.05 -8.49 -4.50
C ARG A 138 8.96 -8.18 -5.53
N GLU A 139 8.27 -7.06 -5.36
CA GLU A 139 7.24 -6.63 -6.31
C GLU A 139 7.34 -5.12 -6.55
N THR A 140 6.57 -4.61 -7.52
CA THR A 140 6.41 -3.17 -7.71
C THR A 140 4.98 -2.80 -7.31
N VAL A 141 4.86 -1.76 -6.49
CA VAL A 141 3.59 -1.31 -5.93
C VAL A 141 3.41 0.17 -6.21
N ASN A 142 2.16 0.61 -6.22
CA ASN A 142 1.81 2.01 -6.38
C ASN A 142 1.41 2.59 -5.02
N PHE A 143 1.90 3.79 -4.72
CA PHE A 143 1.48 4.59 -3.58
C PHE A 143 0.76 5.85 -4.08
N TYR A 144 -0.42 6.10 -3.53
CA TYR A 144 -1.25 7.27 -3.82
C TYR A 144 -1.39 8.06 -2.54
N TYR A 145 -1.12 9.36 -2.56
CA TYR A 145 -1.43 10.19 -1.42
C TYR A 145 -2.79 10.86 -1.61
N ASP A 146 -3.75 10.47 -0.77
CA ASP A 146 -5.12 10.98 -0.75
C ASP A 146 -5.59 11.17 0.68
N ARG A 147 -6.46 12.17 0.92
CA ARG A 147 -7.06 12.44 2.25
C ARG A 147 -6.02 12.52 3.38
N SER A 148 -4.87 13.11 3.08
CA SER A 148 -3.74 13.26 4.00
C SER A 148 -3.09 11.94 4.45
N ALA A 149 -3.17 10.86 3.67
CA ALA A 149 -2.44 9.62 3.93
C ALA A 149 -1.94 8.96 2.65
N TRP A 150 -0.86 8.20 2.77
CA TRP A 150 -0.41 7.28 1.72
C TRP A 150 -1.27 6.01 1.72
N SER A 151 -1.88 5.69 0.59
CA SER A 151 -2.55 4.43 0.34
C SER A 151 -1.72 3.58 -0.63
N MET A 152 -1.61 2.29 -0.31
CA MET A 152 -0.84 1.33 -1.12
C MET A 152 -1.78 0.52 -2.01
N ARG A 153 -1.36 0.28 -3.26
CA ARG A 153 -2.01 -0.66 -4.18
C ARG A 153 -0.99 -1.60 -4.79
N VAL A 154 -1.13 -2.89 -4.50
CA VAL A 154 -0.38 -3.94 -5.18
C VAL A 154 -0.80 -3.99 -6.64
N THR A 155 0.19 -4.09 -7.53
CA THR A 155 -0.02 -4.12 -8.98
C THR A 155 0.59 -5.43 -9.49
N ASP A 156 -0.17 -6.21 -10.26
CA ASP A 156 0.32 -7.43 -10.91
C ASP A 156 0.42 -7.18 -12.43
N PRO A 157 1.50 -6.52 -12.89
CA PRO A 157 1.70 -6.29 -14.31
C PRO A 157 2.01 -7.62 -15.05
N PRO A 158 1.85 -7.67 -16.38
CA PRO A 158 2.27 -8.83 -17.16
C PRO A 158 3.74 -9.19 -16.90
N ARG A 159 3.97 -10.44 -16.49
CA ARG A 159 5.32 -10.96 -16.18
C ARG A 159 6.06 -11.50 -17.39
N SER A 160 5.34 -11.75 -18.49
CA SER A 160 5.91 -12.12 -19.78
C SER A 160 6.14 -10.86 -20.62
N ILE A 161 7.17 -10.90 -21.48
CA ILE A 161 7.42 -9.84 -22.45
C ILE A 161 6.21 -9.81 -23.40
N VAL A 162 5.43 -8.73 -23.30
CA VAL A 162 4.31 -8.48 -24.22
C VAL A 162 4.86 -8.13 -25.61
N PRO A 163 4.26 -8.61 -26.71
CA PRO A 163 4.83 -8.49 -28.06
C PRO A 163 5.19 -7.06 -28.49
N TRP A 164 4.43 -6.06 -28.04
CA TRP A 164 4.70 -4.65 -28.33
C TRP A 164 5.92 -4.07 -27.56
N ARG A 165 6.34 -4.68 -26.44
CA ARG A 165 7.50 -4.22 -25.67
C ARG A 165 8.82 -4.41 -26.43
N GLY A 166 8.91 -5.43 -27.30
CA GLY A 166 10.06 -5.61 -28.19
C GLY A 166 10.22 -4.50 -29.24
N GLN A 167 9.20 -3.66 -29.43
CA GLN A 167 9.23 -2.54 -30.37
C GLN A 167 9.61 -1.21 -29.71
N GLU A 168 9.66 -1.15 -28.37
CA GLU A 168 10.03 0.07 -27.65
C GLU A 168 11.55 0.20 -27.62
N HIS A 169 12.08 0.93 -28.60
CA HIS A 169 13.50 1.20 -28.70
C HIS A 169 13.83 2.35 -27.77
N SER A 170 14.92 2.21 -27.00
CA SER A 170 15.46 3.35 -26.27
C SER A 170 15.80 4.47 -27.26
N PRO A 171 15.51 5.75 -26.94
CA PRO A 171 15.82 6.85 -27.84
C PRO A 171 17.30 6.84 -28.21
N LYS A 172 17.60 6.53 -29.48
CA LYS A 172 18.99 6.55 -29.94
C LYS A 172 19.48 7.99 -29.94
N ASP A 173 20.48 8.31 -29.12
CA ASP A 173 21.20 9.57 -29.25
C ASP A 173 21.99 9.54 -30.56
N SER A 174 21.48 10.24 -31.58
CA SER A 174 22.14 10.38 -32.88
C SER A 174 23.51 11.10 -32.79
N TRP A 175 23.80 11.70 -31.63
CA TRP A 175 25.02 12.45 -31.34
C TRP A 175 25.92 11.73 -30.31
N TRP A 176 25.73 10.42 -30.12
CA TRP A 176 26.52 9.58 -29.20
C TRP A 176 28.05 9.66 -29.43
N TRP A 177 28.47 10.06 -30.62
CA TRP A 177 29.86 10.20 -31.05
C TRP A 177 30.52 11.51 -30.60
N VAL A 178 29.77 12.48 -30.08
CA VAL A 178 30.32 13.77 -29.61
C VAL A 178 31.04 13.59 -28.26
N PRO A 179 32.32 13.99 -28.14
CA PRO A 179 33.04 13.92 -26.87
C PRO A 179 32.38 14.77 -25.78
N GLY A 180 32.22 14.20 -24.57
CA GLY A 180 31.75 14.93 -23.39
C GLY A 180 30.23 14.92 -23.14
N ARG A 181 29.43 14.21 -23.93
CA ARG A 181 28.00 14.01 -23.66
C ARG A 181 27.73 12.78 -22.79
N ASN A 182 26.76 12.90 -21.88
CA ASN A 182 26.25 11.79 -21.08
C ASN A 182 25.60 10.76 -22.00
N ARG A 183 26.20 9.57 -22.09
CA ARG A 183 25.64 8.43 -22.81
C ARG A 183 24.65 7.74 -21.89
N TYR A 184 23.36 7.93 -22.13
CA TYR A 184 22.34 7.02 -21.63
C TYR A 184 21.92 6.15 -22.80
N GLU A 185 22.04 4.83 -22.63
CA GLU A 185 21.45 3.83 -23.53
C GLU A 185 19.95 3.74 -23.33
#